data_AF-A0A842QXJ3-F1
#
_entry.id   AF-A0A842QXJ3-F1
#
_cell.length_a   1.000
_cell.length_b   1.000
_cell.length_c   1.000
_cell.angle_alpha   90.00
_cell.angle_beta   90.00
_cell.angle_gamma   90.00
#
_symmetry.space_group_name_H-M   'P 1'
#
loop_
_entity.id
_entity.type
_entity.pdbx_description
1 polymer ?
#
loop_
_entity_poly.entity_id
_entity_poly.type
_entity_poly.pdbx_seq_one_letter_code
_entity_poly.pdbx_strand_id
1 'polypeptide(L)'
;MTKKKSKKKSYGSTSDGQVIRARKPKRRYGETLGIVTRILGNNRMMVKTEDGKKCQARVRGKLRKRMWVRLGDIVIVIPWDFQPEKGDIIHRYRRRERAWLERKGYLSEYLTF
;
A
#
# COMPACT_ATOMS: atom_id res chain seq x y z
N MET A 1 -6.02 33.25 -14.10
CA MET A 1 -5.08 32.34 -13.40
C MET A 1 -5.52 30.91 -13.64
N THR A 2 -4.80 30.18 -14.50
CA THR A 2 -5.25 28.95 -15.18
C THR A 2 -4.95 27.67 -14.38
N LYS A 3 -5.98 26.87 -14.12
CA LYS A 3 -5.93 25.57 -13.42
C LYS A 3 -5.04 24.57 -14.20
N LYS A 4 -3.87 24.19 -13.65
CA LYS A 4 -3.05 23.10 -14.17
C LYS A 4 -3.72 21.75 -13.90
N LYS A 5 -4.34 21.17 -14.92
CA LYS A 5 -4.84 19.78 -14.96
C LYS A 5 -3.66 18.81 -14.88
N SER A 6 -3.53 18.08 -13.77
CA SER A 6 -2.52 17.04 -13.55
C SER A 6 -2.78 15.84 -14.48
N LYS A 7 -1.86 15.59 -15.42
CA LYS A 7 -1.87 14.44 -16.35
C LYS A 7 -1.89 13.11 -15.58
N LYS A 8 -3.00 12.36 -15.65
CA LYS A 8 -3.04 10.94 -15.28
C LYS A 8 -2.11 10.16 -16.21
N LYS A 9 -0.99 9.65 -15.68
CA LYS A 9 -0.05 8.79 -16.41
C LYS A 9 -0.68 7.40 -16.58
N SER A 10 -1.22 7.11 -17.77
CA SER A 10 -1.67 5.78 -18.17
C SER A 10 -0.47 4.87 -18.40
N TYR A 11 -0.24 3.91 -17.49
CA TYR A 11 0.76 2.86 -17.72
C TYR A 11 0.11 1.69 -18.44
N GLY A 12 0.33 1.67 -19.76
CA GLY A 12 -0.11 0.63 -20.67
C GLY A 12 0.46 -0.76 -20.42
N SER A 13 -0.25 -1.69 -21.03
CA SER A 13 -0.15 -3.15 -21.08
C SER A 13 1.18 -3.71 -21.55
N THR A 14 1.62 -4.81 -20.94
CA THR A 14 2.44 -5.82 -21.62
C THR A 14 1.97 -7.20 -21.19
N SER A 15 1.59 -7.95 -22.21
CA SER A 15 1.07 -9.32 -22.27
C SER A 15 1.99 -10.34 -21.63
N ASP A 16 1.43 -11.14 -20.73
CA ASP A 16 1.66 -12.58 -20.64
C ASP A 16 0.51 -13.15 -19.80
N GLY A 17 -0.18 -14.17 -20.32
CA GLY A 17 -1.48 -14.68 -19.86
C GLY A 17 -1.53 -15.29 -18.44
N GLN A 18 -0.62 -14.93 -17.54
CA GLN A 18 -0.73 -15.29 -16.14
C GLN A 18 -1.64 -14.31 -15.42
N VAL A 19 -2.81 -14.79 -15.00
CA VAL A 19 -3.71 -14.08 -14.08
C VAL A 19 -2.97 -13.91 -12.74
N ILE A 20 -2.17 -12.87 -12.59
CA ILE A 20 -1.48 -12.56 -11.33
C ILE A 20 -2.55 -12.13 -10.34
N ARG A 21 -2.99 -13.08 -9.50
CA ARG A 21 -3.89 -12.83 -8.39
C ARG A 21 -3.09 -12.21 -7.25
N ALA A 22 -3.38 -10.96 -6.92
CA ALA A 22 -2.77 -10.32 -5.76
C ALA A 22 -3.29 -10.95 -4.45
N ARG A 23 -2.43 -10.99 -3.43
CA ARG A 23 -2.85 -11.37 -2.07
C ARG A 23 -3.91 -10.37 -1.58
N LYS A 24 -5.03 -10.85 -1.06
CA LYS A 24 -6.04 -9.99 -0.44
C LYS A 24 -5.71 -9.76 1.04
N PRO A 25 -6.00 -8.56 1.60
CA PRO A 25 -5.91 -8.35 3.04
C PRO A 25 -6.87 -9.30 3.77
N LYS A 26 -6.40 -9.97 4.81
CA LYS A 26 -7.22 -10.84 5.65
C LYS A 26 -7.77 -10.06 6.85
N ARG A 27 -8.99 -9.52 6.72
CA ARG A 27 -9.67 -8.73 7.76
C ARG A 27 -9.75 -9.41 9.13
N ARG A 28 -9.94 -10.74 9.14
CA ARG A 28 -9.99 -11.54 10.38
C ARG A 28 -8.73 -11.42 11.24
N TYR A 29 -7.58 -11.10 10.65
CA TYR A 29 -6.31 -10.90 11.36
C TYR A 29 -5.92 -9.42 11.50
N GLY A 30 -6.88 -8.51 11.34
CA GLY A 30 -6.63 -7.06 11.39
C GLY A 30 -5.81 -6.52 10.22
N GLU A 31 -5.66 -7.27 9.12
CA GLU A 31 -4.92 -6.78 7.96
C GLU A 31 -5.74 -5.73 7.21
N THR A 32 -5.11 -4.59 6.92
CA THR A 32 -5.70 -3.47 6.17
C THR A 32 -4.77 -3.01 5.06
N LEU A 33 -5.33 -2.46 3.99
CA LEU A 33 -4.56 -1.85 2.92
C LEU A 33 -4.09 -0.46 3.32
N GLY A 34 -2.90 -0.10 2.87
CA GLY A 34 -2.35 1.21 3.09
C GLY A 34 -1.42 1.68 1.98
N ILE A 35 -1.22 2.99 1.91
CA ILE A 35 -0.26 3.65 1.04
C ILE A 35 0.83 4.33 1.86
N VAL A 36 2.08 4.11 1.50
CA VAL A 36 3.23 4.72 2.19
C VAL A 36 3.30 6.21 1.83
N THR A 37 3.13 7.08 2.82
CA THR A 37 3.09 8.55 2.63
C THR A 37 4.40 9.23 2.99
N ARG A 38 5.12 8.74 4.02
CA ARG A 38 6.39 9.32 4.47
C ARG A 38 7.33 8.23 5.00
N ILE A 39 8.63 8.42 4.83
CA ILE A 39 9.66 7.58 5.46
C ILE A 39 10.14 8.30 6.72
N LEU A 40 10.12 7.61 7.86
CA LEU A 40 10.50 8.19 9.16
C LEU A 40 11.91 7.77 9.60
N GLY A 41 12.50 6.76 8.93
CA GLY A 41 13.78 6.18 9.33
C GLY A 41 13.62 5.04 10.34
N ASN A 42 14.72 4.38 10.69
CA ASN A 42 14.76 3.22 11.60
C ASN A 42 13.69 2.14 11.29
N ASN A 43 13.53 1.80 9.99
CA ASN A 43 12.52 0.85 9.50
C ASN A 43 11.06 1.25 9.78
N ARG A 44 10.78 2.50 10.10
CA ARG A 44 9.44 3.04 10.31
C ARG A 44 9.02 3.91 9.14
N MET A 45 7.75 3.80 8.78
CA MET A 45 7.13 4.57 7.70
C MET A 45 5.76 5.04 8.13
N MET A 46 5.36 6.21 7.68
CA MET A 46 3.99 6.68 7.81
C MET A 46 3.17 6.08 6.67
N VAL A 47 2.09 5.38 7.02
CA VAL A 47 1.18 4.74 6.09
C VAL A 47 -0.20 5.32 6.31
N LYS A 48 -0.88 5.71 5.23
CA LYS A 48 -2.30 6.05 5.27
C LYS A 48 -3.09 4.78 4.96
N THR A 49 -3.96 4.36 5.86
CA THR A 49 -4.81 3.19 5.66
C THR A 49 -6.01 3.53 4.78
N GLU A 50 -6.69 2.51 4.29
CA GLU A 50 -7.93 2.68 3.52
C GLU A 50 -9.07 3.32 4.32
N ASP A 51 -8.98 3.29 5.65
CA ASP A 51 -9.88 3.99 6.58
C ASP A 51 -9.60 5.50 6.67
N GLY A 52 -8.61 6.01 5.93
CA GLY A 52 -8.19 7.42 5.93
C GLY A 52 -7.29 7.80 7.11
N LYS A 53 -7.12 6.93 8.10
CA LYS A 53 -6.23 7.13 9.26
C LYS A 53 -4.76 7.01 8.85
N LYS A 54 -3.89 7.68 9.60
CA LYS A 54 -2.43 7.56 9.45
C LYS A 54 -1.90 6.65 10.55
N CYS A 55 -1.07 5.68 10.18
CA CYS A 55 -0.36 4.83 11.13
C CYS A 55 1.16 4.87 10.87
N GLN A 56 1.91 4.94 11.95
CA GLN A 56 3.35 4.74 11.97
C GLN A 56 3.63 3.24 11.99
N ALA A 57 3.90 2.68 10.82
CA ALA A 57 4.11 1.25 10.65
C ALA A 57 5.59 0.88 10.62
N ARG A 58 5.96 -0.21 11.31
CA ARG A 58 7.29 -0.81 11.29
C ARG A 58 7.37 -1.86 10.18
N VAL A 59 8.44 -1.83 9.38
CA VAL A 59 8.70 -2.87 8.37
C VAL A 59 9.11 -4.17 9.07
N ARG A 60 8.31 -5.23 8.96
CA ARG A 60 8.62 -6.52 9.57
C ARG A 60 9.95 -7.05 9.01
N GLY A 61 10.81 -7.62 9.85
CA GLY A 61 12.18 -8.01 9.47
C GLY A 61 12.25 -8.95 8.26
N LYS A 62 11.30 -9.89 8.14
CA LYS A 62 11.16 -10.80 6.98
C LYS A 62 10.85 -10.06 5.68
N LEU A 63 10.16 -8.91 5.76
CA LEU A 63 9.88 -8.04 4.61
C LEU A 63 11.12 -7.22 4.25
N ARG A 64 11.81 -6.66 5.26
CA ARG A 64 13.04 -5.87 5.09
C ARG A 64 14.10 -6.59 4.26
N LYS A 65 14.33 -7.89 4.52
CA LYS A 65 15.31 -8.70 3.77
C LYS A 65 14.90 -8.97 2.32
N ARG A 66 13.60 -8.96 2.02
CA ARG A 66 13.07 -9.40 0.72
C ARG A 66 12.70 -8.27 -0.23
N MET A 67 12.31 -7.11 0.31
CA MET A 67 11.73 -6.03 -0.49
C MET A 67 12.01 -4.66 0.11
N TRP A 68 12.36 -3.73 -0.78
CA TRP A 68 12.57 -2.31 -0.47
C TRP A 68 11.26 -1.54 -0.58
N VAL A 69 10.70 -1.07 0.54
CA VAL A 69 9.46 -0.26 0.51
C VAL A 69 9.81 1.20 0.21
N ARG A 70 9.09 1.82 -0.73
CA ARG A 70 9.27 3.22 -1.14
C ARG A 70 8.00 4.04 -0.91
N LEU A 71 8.13 5.37 -1.00
CA LEU A 71 6.98 6.29 -1.00
C LEU A 71 6.01 5.94 -2.14
N GLY A 72 4.71 5.97 -1.85
CA GLY A 72 3.65 5.64 -2.81
C GLY A 72 3.43 4.15 -3.07
N ASP A 73 4.18 3.25 -2.41
CA ASP A 73 3.89 1.82 -2.50
C ASP A 73 2.61 1.46 -1.74
N ILE A 74 1.82 0.56 -2.33
CA ILE A 74 0.68 -0.05 -1.65
C ILE A 74 1.20 -1.23 -0.85
N VAL A 75 0.77 -1.28 0.41
CA VAL A 75 1.22 -2.24 1.41
C VAL A 75 0.04 -2.82 2.17
N ILE A 76 0.28 -3.95 2.83
CA ILE A 76 -0.62 -4.47 3.86
C ILE A 76 -0.02 -4.13 5.20
N VAL A 77 -0.83 -3.50 6.05
CA VAL A 77 -0.49 -3.13 7.42
C VAL A 77 -1.39 -3.88 8.38
N ILE A 78 -0.85 -4.22 9.54
CA ILE A 78 -1.63 -4.66 10.70
C ILE A 78 -1.47 -3.56 11.76
N PRO A 79 -2.47 -2.68 11.98
CA PRO A 79 -2.46 -1.76 13.11
C PRO A 79 -2.49 -2.55 14.42
N TRP A 80 -1.90 -2.00 15.48
CA TRP A 80 -1.93 -2.64 16.78
C TRP A 80 -3.28 -2.39 17.47
N ASP A 81 -3.80 -3.41 18.15
CA ASP A 81 -5.14 -3.35 18.77
C ASP A 81 -5.24 -2.27 19.85
N PHE A 82 -4.16 -2.08 20.63
CA PHE A 82 -4.10 -1.09 21.71
C PHE A 82 -3.70 0.32 21.24
N GLN A 83 -3.05 0.43 20.07
CA GLN A 83 -2.62 1.72 19.52
C GLN A 83 -2.77 1.70 18.00
N PRO A 84 -3.93 2.09 17.46
CA PRO A 84 -4.21 2.01 16.02
C PRO A 84 -3.36 2.97 15.17
N GLU A 85 -2.73 3.95 15.82
CA GLU A 85 -1.74 4.86 15.20
C GLU A 85 -0.40 4.16 14.92
N LYS A 86 -0.18 2.96 15.44
CA LYS A 86 1.04 2.18 15.21
C LYS A 86 0.67 0.84 14.58
N GLY A 87 1.61 0.24 13.87
CA GLY A 87 1.38 -1.06 13.25
C GLY A 87 2.63 -1.68 12.66
N ASP A 88 2.44 -2.78 11.95
CA ASP A 88 3.49 -3.48 11.23
C ASP A 88 3.14 -3.65 9.74
N ILE A 89 4.11 -3.38 8.86
CA ILE A 89 4.02 -3.65 7.43
C ILE A 89 4.43 -5.10 7.18
N ILE A 90 3.50 -5.89 6.63
CA ILE A 90 3.71 -7.33 6.40
C ILE A 90 3.95 -7.68 4.93
N HIS A 91 3.47 -6.86 4.00
CA HIS A 91 3.54 -7.12 2.57
C HIS A 91 3.57 -5.81 1.78
N ARG A 92 4.24 -5.84 0.63
CA ARG A 92 4.29 -4.75 -0.35
C ARG A 92 3.86 -5.30 -1.69
N TYR A 93 2.88 -4.66 -2.31
CA TYR A 93 2.42 -5.04 -3.64
C TYR A 93 3.34 -4.49 -4.72
N ARG A 94 3.67 -5.34 -5.70
CA ARG A 94 4.33 -4.93 -6.94
C ARG A 94 3.35 -4.18 -7.83
N ARG A 95 3.88 -3.50 -8.85
CA ARG A 95 3.10 -2.71 -9.81
C ARG A 95 1.96 -3.51 -10.47
N ARG A 96 2.22 -4.75 -10.89
CA ARG A 96 1.21 -5.62 -11.52
C ARG A 96 0.09 -6.03 -10.54
N GLU A 97 0.46 -6.32 -9.30
CA GLU A 97 -0.51 -6.67 -8.25
C GLU A 97 -1.39 -5.47 -7.88
N ARG A 98 -0.80 -4.27 -7.82
CA ARG A 98 -1.55 -3.02 -7.65
C ARG A 98 -2.58 -2.81 -8.75
N ALA A 99 -2.18 -2.96 -10.01
CA ALA A 99 -3.09 -2.85 -11.16
C ALA A 99 -4.20 -3.91 -11.14
N TRP A 100 -3.93 -5.09 -10.57
CA TRP A 100 -4.96 -6.11 -10.34
C TRP A 100 -5.95 -5.68 -9.24
N LEU A 101 -5.45 -5.13 -8.12
CA LEU A 101 -6.30 -4.61 -7.04
C LEU A 101 -7.17 -3.44 -7.50
N GLU A 102 -6.61 -2.53 -8.29
CA GLU A 102 -7.31 -1.38 -8.88
C GLU A 102 -8.44 -1.82 -9.81
N ARG A 103 -8.15 -2.73 -10.76
CA ARG A 103 -9.17 -3.29 -11.66
C ARG A 103 -10.30 -4.03 -10.95
N LYS A 104 -10.04 -4.55 -9.75
CA LYS A 104 -11.03 -5.25 -8.93
C LYS A 104 -11.75 -4.35 -7.93
N GLY A 105 -11.42 -3.06 -7.88
CA GLY A 105 -12.06 -2.10 -6.96
C GLY A 105 -11.66 -2.30 -5.49
N TYR A 106 -10.53 -2.94 -5.20
CA TYR A 106 -10.04 -3.12 -3.83
C TYR A 106 -9.29 -1.90 -3.29
N LEU A 107 -8.89 -0.96 -4.16
CA LEU A 107 -8.23 0.26 -3.72
C LEU A 107 -9.28 1.33 -3.45
N SER A 108 -9.36 1.76 -2.19
CA SER A 108 -10.17 2.91 -1.78
C SER A 108 -9.60 4.21 -2.33
N GLU A 109 -10.45 5.24 -2.50
CA GLU A 109 -10.03 6.58 -2.94
C GLU A 109 -8.92 7.16 -2.05
N TYR A 110 -8.95 6.83 -0.75
CA TYR A 110 -7.95 7.26 0.22
C TYR A 110 -6.53 6.70 -0.01
N LEU A 111 -6.39 5.68 -0.87
CA LEU A 111 -5.12 5.02 -1.21
C LEU A 111 -4.50 5.55 -2.51
N THR A 112 -4.96 6.72 -2.98
CA THR A 112 -4.33 7.46 -4.08
C THR A 112 -3.40 8.54 -3.52
N PHE A 113 -2.34 8.87 -4.28
CA PHE A 113 -1.31 9.85 -3.91
C PHE A 113 -1.57 11.18 -4.62
#